data_AF-A0A523TRK6-F1
#
_entry.id   AF-A0A523TRK6-F1
#
_cell.length_a   1.000
_cell.length_b   1.000
_cell.length_c   1.000
_cell.angle_alpha   90.00
_cell.angle_beta   90.00
_cell.angle_gamma   90.00
#
_symmetry.space_group_name_H-M   'P 1'
#
loop_
_entity.id
_entity.type
_entity.pdbx_description
1 polymer ?
#
loop_
_entity_poly.entity_id
_entity_poly.type
_entity_poly.pdbx_seq_one_letter_code
_entity_poly.pdbx_strand_id
1 'polypeptide(L)' 'MAVEKCNREKLAVNCACTYSCPTRGKCCECVASHKARGEFPGCLFPPEGERTYDRSFRSLAKYYKK' A
#
# COMPACT_ATOMS: atom_id res chain seq x y z
N MET A 1 8.06 14.52 -10.86
CA MET A 1 8.19 13.27 -10.09
C MET A 1 7.94 12.11 -11.03
N ALA A 2 8.99 11.58 -11.67
CA ALA A 2 8.84 10.42 -12.52
C ALA A 2 8.61 9.21 -11.60
N VAL A 3 7.44 8.59 -11.68
CA VAL A 3 7.27 7.21 -11.20
C VAL A 3 8.08 6.37 -12.17
N GLU A 4 9.36 6.20 -11.88
CA GLU A 4 10.22 5.26 -12.59
C GLU A 4 9.46 3.92 -12.63
N LYS A 5 9.27 3.45 -13.86
CA LYS A 5 8.51 2.27 -14.26
C LYS A 5 8.39 1.22 -13.15
N CYS A 6 7.17 0.73 -12.93
CA CYS A 6 6.86 -0.29 -11.92
C CYS A 6 7.78 -1.53 -12.03
N ASN A 7 8.88 -1.54 -11.29
CA ASN A 7 9.85 -2.62 -11.27
C ASN A 7 9.50 -3.60 -10.16
N ARG A 8 8.88 -4.72 -10.52
CA ARG A 8 8.33 -5.69 -9.58
C ARG A 8 9.37 -6.22 -8.59
N GLU A 9 10.56 -6.54 -9.06
CA GLU A 9 11.62 -7.15 -8.25
C GLU A 9 12.13 -6.16 -7.20
N LYS A 10 12.40 -4.92 -7.62
CA LYS A 10 12.88 -3.84 -6.72
C LYS A 10 11.79 -3.30 -5.79
N LEU A 11 10.53 -3.32 -6.21
CA LEU A 11 9.42 -2.78 -5.41
C LEU A 11 8.82 -3.82 -4.46
N ALA A 12 8.96 -5.12 -4.75
CA ALA A 12 8.47 -6.18 -3.88
C ALA A 12 9.14 -6.18 -2.51
N VAL A 13 10.43 -5.81 -2.43
CA VAL A 13 11.17 -5.69 -1.16
C VAL A 13 10.66 -4.54 -0.29
N ASN A 14 10.14 -3.48 -0.91
CA ASN A 14 9.58 -2.32 -0.21
C ASN A 14 8.07 -2.46 0.06
N CYS A 15 7.48 -3.61 -0.25
CA CYS A 15 6.07 -3.84 -0.02
C CYS A 15 5.81 -4.21 1.44
N ALA A 16 5.11 -3.35 2.18
CA ALA A 16 4.78 -3.60 3.59
C ALA A 16 3.55 -4.49 3.81
N CYS A 17 2.83 -4.89 2.75
CA CYS A 17 1.66 -5.76 2.88
C CYS A 17 2.01 -7.03 3.66
N THR A 18 1.31 -7.25 4.76
CA THR A 18 1.53 -8.38 5.70
C THR A 18 0.97 -9.70 5.19
N TYR A 19 0.12 -9.66 4.16
CA TYR A 19 -0.49 -10.83 3.52
C TYR A 19 0.09 -11.04 2.10
N SER A 20 -0.05 -12.26 1.58
CA SER A 20 0.32 -12.56 0.20
C SER A 20 -0.67 -11.88 -0.76
N CYS A 21 -0.18 -10.88 -1.49
CA CYS A 21 -0.98 -10.06 -2.40
C CYS A 21 -0.62 -10.40 -3.86
N PRO A 22 -1.60 -10.61 -4.76
CA PRO A 22 -1.33 -10.94 -6.16
C PRO A 22 -0.60 -9.82 -6.92
N THR A 23 -0.75 -8.58 -6.47
CA THR A 23 -0.12 -7.39 -7.07
C THR A 23 1.13 -6.93 -6.31
N ARG A 24 1.78 -7.81 -5.53
CA ARG A 24 3.01 -7.48 -4.78
C ARG A 24 4.13 -7.05 -5.74
N GLY A 25 4.73 -5.89 -5.46
CA GLY A 25 5.72 -5.23 -6.32
C GLY A 25 5.12 -4.52 -7.55
N LYS A 26 3.80 -4.61 -7.77
CA LYS A 26 3.09 -3.92 -8.84
C LYS A 26 2.31 -2.72 -8.32
N CYS A 27 3.02 -1.64 -7.96
CA CYS A 27 2.44 -0.46 -7.30
C CYS A 27 1.24 0.14 -8.06
N CYS A 28 1.29 0.25 -9.38
CA CYS A 28 0.17 0.79 -10.18
C CYS A 28 -1.08 -0.09 -10.07
N GLU A 29 -0.94 -1.41 -10.22
CA GLU A 29 -2.06 -2.36 -10.07
C GLU A 29 -2.57 -2.40 -8.61
N CYS A 30 -1.66 -2.34 -7.64
CA CYS A 30 -1.99 -2.33 -6.21
C CYS A 30 -2.84 -1.10 -5.84
N VAL A 31 -2.41 0.10 -6.26
CA VAL A 31 -3.17 1.34 -6.05
C VAL A 31 -4.52 1.30 -6.74
N ALA A 32 -4.58 0.83 -8.00
CA ALA A 32 -5.84 0.73 -8.73
C ALA A 32 -6.83 -0.22 -8.03
N SER A 33 -6.38 -1.38 -7.57
CA SER A 33 -7.20 -2.37 -6.87
C SER A 33 -7.75 -1.85 -5.55
N HIS A 34 -6.92 -1.21 -4.72
CA HIS A 34 -7.35 -0.64 -3.45
C HIS A 34 -8.24 0.59 -3.64
N LYS A 35 -7.93 1.45 -4.61
CA LYS A 35 -8.76 2.62 -4.94
C LYS A 35 -10.17 2.21 -5.35
N ALA A 36 -10.32 1.14 -6.13
CA ALA A 36 -11.63 0.61 -6.51
C ALA A 36 -12.47 0.12 -5.31
N ARG A 37 -11.82 -0.20 -4.19
CA ARG A 37 -12.45 -0.62 -2.93
C ARG A 37 -12.59 0.53 -1.91
N GLY A 38 -12.16 1.75 -2.25
CA GLY A 38 -12.11 2.86 -1.30
C GLY A 38 -11.03 2.72 -0.23
N GLU A 39 -10.01 1.91 -0.49
CA GLU A 39 -8.92 1.57 0.43
C GLU A 39 -7.58 2.15 -0.01
N PHE A 40 -6.61 2.12 0.89
CA PHE A 40 -5.20 2.43 0.63
C PHE A 40 -4.32 1.17 0.66
N PRO A 41 -3.28 1.09 -0.19
CA PRO A 41 -2.27 0.04 -0.10
C PRO A 41 -1.60 0.00 1.27
N GLY A 42 -1.31 -1.20 1.76
CA GLY A 42 -0.62 -1.40 3.03
C GLY A 42 0.76 -0.76 3.14
N CYS A 43 1.45 -0.58 2.01
CA CYS A 43 2.72 0.16 1.95
C CYS A 43 2.63 1.62 2.40
N LEU A 44 1.42 2.18 2.47
CA LEU A 44 1.20 3.55 2.95
C LEU A 44 0.96 3.61 4.46
N PHE A 45 0.93 2.48 5.15
CA PHE A 45 0.74 2.42 6.60
C PHE A 45 2.06 2.07 7.29
N PRO A 46 2.28 2.55 8.53
CA PRO A 46 3.35 2.03 9.35
C PRO A 46 3.09 0.55 9.71
N PRO A 47 4.12 -0.21 10.15
CA PRO A 47 3.99 -1.64 10.43
C PRO A 47 2.89 -1.98 11.44
N GLU A 48 2.60 -1.10 12.40
CA GLU A 48 1.54 -1.28 13.39
C GLU A 48 0.17 -1.08 12.73
N GLY A 49 0.06 -0.10 11.84
CA GLY A 49 -1.17 0.19 11.09
C GLY A 49 -1.53 -0.91 10.10
N GLU A 50 -0.58 -1.41 9.32
CA GLU A 50 -0.85 -2.49 8.36
C GLU A 50 -1.26 -3.79 9.04
N ARG A 51 -0.81 -4.06 10.28
CA ARG A 51 -1.26 -5.21 11.08
C ARG A 51 -2.72 -5.14 11.53
N THR A 52 -3.32 -3.95 11.56
CA THR A 52 -4.76 -3.80 11.86
C THR A 52 -5.65 -4.15 10.68
N TYR A 53 -5.08 -4.19 9.46
CA TYR A 53 -5.79 -4.37 8.20
C TYR A 53 -6.89 -3.32 7.91
N ASP A 54 -7.00 -2.26 8.72
CA ASP A 54 -7.91 -1.13 8.48
C ASP A 54 -7.27 -0.19 7.45
N ARG A 55 -7.59 -0.44 6.17
CA ARG A 55 -7.09 0.32 5.01
C ARG A 55 -7.91 1.55 4.67
N SER A 56 -8.79 1.99 5.58
CA SER A 56 -9.63 3.17 5.37
C SER A 56 -8.81 4.47 5.38
N PHE A 57 -9.34 5.51 4.73
CA PHE A 57 -8.79 6.86 4.83
C PHE A 57 -8.68 7.34 6.28
N ARG A 58 -9.68 7.00 7.11
CA ARG A 58 -9.70 7.37 8.54
C ARG A 58 -8.53 6.75 9.28
N SER A 59 -8.22 5.48 9.02
CA SER A 59 -7.05 4.81 9.61
C SER A 59 -5.76 5.48 9.17
N LEU A 60 -5.60 5.74 7.86
CA LEU A 60 -4.41 6.40 7.33
C LEU A 60 -4.20 7.78 7.98
N ALA A 61 -5.28 8.57 8.11
CA ALA A 61 -5.23 9.88 8.73
C ALA A 61 -4.83 9.85 10.22
N LYS A 62 -5.01 8.73 10.94
CA LYS A 62 -4.53 8.61 12.33
C LYS A 62 -3.00 8.62 12.41
N TYR A 63 -2.32 8.04 11.42
CA TYR A 63 -0.86 7.88 11.42
C TYR A 63 -0.11 9.09 10.85
N TYR A 64 -0.76 9.90 10.03
CA TYR A 64 -0.13 11.05 9.34
C TYR A 64 -0.73 12.41 9.72
N LYS A 65 -1.57 12.47 10.77
CA LYS A 65 -2.07 13.74 11.30
C LYS A 65 -0.89 14.57 11.84
N LYS A 66 -0.77 15.80 11.33
CA LYS A 66 0.19 16.80 11.79
C LYS A 66 -0.44 17.71 12.83
#